data_AF-A0A7X7BZF9-F1
#
_entry.id   AF-A0A7X7BZF9-F1
#
_cell.length_a   1.000
_cell.length_b   1.000
_cell.length_c   1.000
_cell.angle_alpha   90.00
_cell.angle_beta   90.00
_cell.angle_gamma   90.00
#
_symmetry.space_group_name_H-M   'P 1'
#
loop_
_entity.id
_entity.type
_entity.pdbx_description
1 polymer ?
#
loop_
_entity_poly.entity_id
_entity_poly.type
_entity_poly.pdbx_seq_one_letter_code
_entity_poly.pdbx_strand_id
1 'polypeptide(L)' 'MKKPKRKQTSEPKPKKTKDSLIQIVTNIHVGKTTQVSVAMGPEDYSLLRTISKDTGMSHKDIFLVAFHEWVERNRYKK' A
#
# COMPACT_ATOMS: atom_id res chain seq x y z
N MET A 1 5.03 -15.40 43.07
CA MET A 1 4.69 -15.84 41.69
C MET A 1 5.30 -14.85 40.70
N LYS A 2 6.30 -15.27 39.91
CA LYS A 2 7.01 -14.43 38.92
C LYS A 2 6.37 -14.62 37.55
N LYS A 3 5.86 -13.55 36.93
CA LYS A 3 5.40 -13.56 35.53
C LYS A 3 6.60 -13.61 34.57
N PRO A 4 6.58 -14.39 33.47
CA PRO A 4 7.66 -14.37 32.49
C PRO A 4 7.61 -13.06 31.68
N LYS A 5 8.71 -12.32 31.69
CA LYS A 5 8.93 -11.12 30.88
C LYS A 5 9.17 -11.56 29.44
N ARG A 6 8.14 -11.48 28.59
CA ARG A 6 8.22 -11.77 27.15
C ARG A 6 9.23 -10.80 26.52
N LYS A 7 10.37 -11.32 26.05
CA LYS A 7 11.34 -10.57 25.26
C LYS A 7 10.64 -10.17 23.95
N GLN A 8 10.32 -8.89 23.80
CA GLN A 8 10.00 -8.32 22.49
C GLN A 8 11.29 -8.34 21.67
N THR A 9 11.38 -9.28 20.73
CA THR A 9 12.31 -9.19 19.61
C THR A 9 12.00 -7.89 18.88
N SER A 10 12.93 -6.93 18.98
CA SER A 10 12.93 -5.70 18.20
C SER A 10 13.09 -6.07 16.73
N GLU A 11 11.99 -6.20 16.01
CA GLU A 11 12.01 -6.15 14.55
C GLU A 11 12.65 -4.82 14.12
N PRO A 12 13.57 -4.83 13.13
CA PRO A 12 14.17 -3.59 12.64
C PRO A 12 13.08 -2.73 12.00
N LYS A 13 12.85 -1.54 12.59
CA LYS A 13 12.05 -0.48 11.98
C LYS A 13 12.52 -0.28 10.52
N PRO A 14 11.61 -0.27 9.53
CA PRO A 14 11.99 0.04 8.16
C PRO A 14 12.65 1.41 8.12
N LYS A 15 13.90 1.48 7.63
CA LYS A 15 14.59 2.74 7.38
C LYS A 15 13.78 3.47 6.30
N LYS A 16 13.36 4.70 6.59
CA LYS A 16 12.74 5.62 5.63
C LYS A 16 13.75 5.92 4.52
N THR A 17 13.72 5.14 3.45
CA THR A 17 14.33 5.55 2.17
C THR A 17 13.47 6.65 1.57
N LYS A 18 14.09 7.79 1.27
CA LYS A 18 13.49 8.97 0.61
C LYS A 18 13.30 8.74 -0.88
N ASP A 19 12.86 7.55 -1.27
CA ASP A 19 12.57 7.25 -2.66
C ASP A 19 11.06 7.30 -2.83
N SER A 20 10.60 8.29 -3.60
CA SER A 20 9.23 8.43 -4.12
C SER A 20 8.92 7.34 -5.14
N LEU A 21 9.23 6.09 -4.81
CA LEU A 21 8.80 4.93 -5.56
C LEU A 21 7.92 4.13 -4.64
N ILE A 22 6.70 3.86 -5.10
CA ILE A 22 5.77 2.95 -4.47
C ILE A 22 6.51 1.65 -4.13
N GLN A 23 6.84 1.45 -2.85
CA GLN A 23 7.42 0.20 -2.37
C GLN A 23 6.28 -0.76 -2.07
N ILE A 24 6.22 -1.88 -2.78
CA ILE A 24 5.32 -2.97 -2.46
C ILE A 24 5.95 -3.73 -1.28
N VAL A 25 5.35 -3.62 -0.09
CA VAL A 25 5.98 -4.07 1.16
C VAL A 25 5.74 -5.56 1.42
N THR A 26 4.63 -6.14 0.94
CA THR A 26 4.31 -7.56 1.12
C THR A 26 3.34 -8.06 0.05
N ASN A 27 3.62 -9.24 -0.52
CA ASN A 27 2.70 -10.02 -1.34
C ASN A 27 2.25 -11.25 -0.55
N ILE A 28 1.04 -11.21 0.02
CA ILE A 28 0.45 -12.38 0.69
C ILE A 28 -0.67 -12.90 -0.21
N HIS A 29 -0.58 -14.16 -0.62
CA HIS A 29 -1.64 -14.82 -1.39
C HIS A 29 -2.69 -15.39 -0.41
N VAL A 30 -3.94 -14.92 -0.54
CA VAL A 30 -5.09 -15.44 0.21
C VAL A 30 -6.08 -16.01 -0.82
N GLY A 31 -6.01 -17.33 -1.05
CA GLY A 31 -6.83 -17.99 -2.06
C GLY A 31 -6.51 -17.51 -3.49
N LYS A 32 -7.51 -16.97 -4.19
CA LYS A 32 -7.36 -16.38 -5.54
C LYS A 32 -6.98 -14.89 -5.52
N THR A 33 -6.84 -14.30 -4.34
CA THR A 33 -6.64 -12.86 -4.17
C THR A 33 -5.23 -12.59 -3.66
N THR A 34 -4.49 -11.75 -4.37
CA THR A 34 -3.18 -11.25 -3.91
C THR A 34 -3.41 -9.99 -3.09
N GLN A 35 -3.04 -10.02 -1.82
CA GLN A 35 -2.99 -8.83 -0.99
C GLN A 35 -1.64 -8.13 -1.21
N VAL A 36 -1.71 -6.85 -1.57
CA VAL A 36 -0.55 -6.01 -1.85
C VAL A 36 -0.60 -4.82 -0.90
N SER A 37 0.50 -4.60 -0.17
CA SER A 37 0.68 -3.38 0.63
C SER A 37 1.46 -2.36 -0.16
N VAL A 38 0.86 -1.19 -0.38
CA VAL A 38 1.38 -0.12 -1.23
C VAL A 38 1.85 1.02 -0.34
N ALA A 39 3.15 1.32 -0.34
CA ALA A 39 3.65 2.55 0.25
C ALA A 39 3.35 3.74 -0.68
N MET A 40 2.80 4.81 -0.13
CA MET A 40 2.39 6.00 -0.87
C MET A 40 3.00 7.25 -0.24
N GLY A 41 3.40 8.21 -1.07
CA GLY A 41 3.89 9.50 -0.61
C GLY A 41 2.80 10.30 0.11
N PRO A 42 3.16 11.24 0.99
CA PRO A 42 2.18 12.03 1.74
C PRO A 42 1.27 12.87 0.82
N GLU A 43 1.80 13.39 -0.29
CA GLU A 43 1.05 14.18 -1.27
C GLU A 43 0.03 13.32 -2.03
N ASP A 44 0.47 12.18 -2.56
CA ASP A 44 -0.39 11.21 -3.25
C ASP A 44 -1.51 10.70 -2.33
N TYR A 45 -1.18 10.43 -1.06
CA TYR A 45 -2.18 9.99 -0.08
C TYR A 45 -3.17 11.11 0.27
N SER A 46 -2.72 12.36 0.30
CA SER A 46 -3.61 13.52 0.48
C SER A 46 -4.59 13.64 -0.69
N LEU A 47 -4.11 13.49 -1.93
CA LEU A 47 -4.95 13.48 -3.13
C LEU A 47 -5.98 12.33 -3.09
N LEU A 48 -5.54 11.12 -2.77
CA LEU A 48 -6.42 9.94 -2.62
C LEU A 48 -7.55 10.21 -1.61
N ARG A 49 -7.21 10.85 -0.48
CA ARG A 49 -8.19 11.19 0.57
C ARG A 49 -9.21 12.21 0.09
N THR A 50 -8.80 13.21 -0.69
CA THR A 50 -9.72 14.20 -1.26
C THR A 50 -10.70 13.53 -2.22
N ILE A 51 -10.19 12.73 -3.17
CA ILE A 51 -11.03 12.02 -4.14
C ILE A 51 -12.03 11.08 -3.44
N SER A 52 -11.59 10.40 -2.38
CA SER A 52 -12.47 9.52 -1.58
C SER A 52 -13.63 10.27 -0.93
N LYS A 53 -13.38 11.49 -0.42
CA LYS A 53 -14.45 12.32 0.13
C LYS A 53 -15.43 12.78 -0.94
N ASP A 54 -14.91 13.20 -2.10
CA ASP A 54 -15.72 13.78 -3.17
C ASP A 54 -16.59 12.72 -3.88
N THR A 55 -16.07 11.49 -4.02
CA THR A 55 -16.74 10.40 -4.72
C THR A 55 -17.51 9.44 -3.81
N GLY A 56 -17.23 9.47 -2.50
CA GLY A 56 -17.72 8.45 -1.56
C GLY A 56 -17.11 7.06 -1.75
N MET A 57 -16.13 6.91 -2.65
CA MET A 57 -15.47 5.62 -2.92
C MET A 57 -14.42 5.29 -1.86
N SER A 58 -14.19 4.00 -1.64
CA SER A 58 -13.10 3.56 -0.77
C SER A 58 -11.74 3.85 -1.40
N HIS A 59 -10.72 4.07 -0.56
CA HIS A 59 -9.34 4.25 -1.01
C HIS A 59 -8.87 3.08 -1.91
N LYS A 60 -9.31 1.86 -1.58
CA LYS A 60 -8.98 0.66 -2.35
C LYS A 60 -9.55 0.71 -3.76
N ASP A 61 -10.82 1.09 -3.89
CA ASP A 61 -11.48 1.10 -5.20
C ASP A 61 -10.89 2.17 -6.11
N ILE A 62 -10.60 3.35 -5.56
CA ILE A 62 -9.90 4.42 -6.29
C ILE A 62 -8.52 3.96 -6.75
N PHE A 63 -7.76 3.32 -5.87
CA PHE A 63 -6.44 2.78 -6.23
C PHE A 63 -6.54 1.73 -7.34
N LEU A 64 -7.53 0.82 -7.27
CA LEU A 64 -7.73 -0.22 -8.28
C LEU A 64 -8.10 0.39 -9.64
N VAL A 65 -8.98 1.39 -9.68
CA VAL A 65 -9.32 2.10 -10.93
C VAL A 65 -8.06 2.73 -11.55
N ALA A 66 -7.29 3.49 -10.77
CA ALA A 66 -6.06 4.12 -11.24
C ALA A 66 -5.02 3.07 -11.71
N PHE A 67 -4.90 1.96 -10.99
CA PHE A 67 -4.01 0.86 -11.35
C PHE A 67 -4.43 0.20 -12.67
N HIS A 68 -5.73 -0.07 -12.86
CA HIS A 68 -6.26 -0.61 -14.10
C HIS A 68 -6.00 0.31 -15.29
N GLU A 69 -6.26 1.60 -15.17
CA GLU A 69 -5.96 2.59 -16.22
C GLU A 69 -4.47 2.61 -16.56
N TRP A 70 -3.60 2.57 -15.54
CA TRP A 70 -2.17 2.53 -15.75
C TRP A 70 -1.74 1.26 -16.50
N VAL A 71 -2.27 0.09 -16.13
CA VAL A 71 -2.00 -1.18 -16.83
C VAL A 71 -2.45 -1.11 -18.28
N GLU A 72 -3.65 -0.59 -18.55
CA GLU A 72 -4.17 -0.45 -19.91
C GLU A 72 -3.31 0.48 -20.78
N ARG A 73 -2.92 1.64 -20.25
CA ARG A 73 -2.05 2.59 -20.98
C ARG A 73 -0.65 2.04 -21.26
N ASN A 74 -0.12 1.15 -20.41
CA ASN A 74 1.21 0.58 -20.58
C ASN A 74 1.22 -0.74 -21.36
N ARG A 75 0.07 -1.43 -21.48
CA ARG A 75 -0.04 -2.66 -22.28
C ARG A 75 0.23 -2.45 -23.77
N TYR A 76 -0.03 -1.26 -24.29
CA TYR A 76 0.20 -0.91 -25.69
C TYR A 76 1.62 -0.40 -26.00
N LYS A 77 2.55 -0.44 -25.03
CA LYS A 77 3.94 0.01 -25.20
C LYS A 77 4.96 -1.14 -25.31
N LYS A 78 4.50 -2.36 -25.56
CA LYS A 78 5.36 -3.54 -25.81
C LYS A 78 5.66 -3.70 -27.29
#